data_AF-A0A957E3D0-F1
#
_entry.id   AF-A0A957E3D0-F1
#
_cell.length_a   1.000
_cell.length_b   1.000
_cell.length_c   1.000
_cell.angle_alpha   90.00
_cell.angle_beta   90.00
_cell.angle_gamma   90.00
#
_symmetry.space_group_name_H-M   'P 1'
#
loop_
_entity.id
_entity.type
_entity.pdbx_description
1 polymer ?
#
loop_
_entity_poly.entity_id
_entity_poly.type
_entity_poly.pdbx_seq_one_letter_code
_entity_poly.pdbx_strand_id
1 'polypeptide(L)'
;MVKLSVPYRSQWDEDANTHSADCGPTCVAMILNFKQVNITPNKVYNFIPPKTSGQFTTFTDLIKATRDNNVRIDYRLYDSQTAALNNLRSNLDAGNPLIALISYRQWRAATGNKFDGGHFVVVTGYDDANIYCHDPLFGLWQLRSQGAHLSMSHDAFCAGWGGFAANENPNWACAVIGKVADFSPAPVVQPPPPARTPEPAPQPTPAPPPVTPVPAPPSQPATRPELTPEVQQRIKALAAYRWAEPPDFDNPAETGIWLDNLG
;
A
#
# COMPACT_ATOMS: atom_id res chain seq x y z
N MET A 1 -21.92 -17.92 3.49
CA MET A 1 -21.62 -16.50 3.22
C MET A 1 -20.86 -15.95 4.41
N VAL A 2 -19.76 -15.25 4.16
CA VAL A 2 -18.95 -14.59 5.19
C VAL A 2 -18.55 -13.20 4.71
N LYS A 3 -18.59 -12.21 5.60
CA LYS A 3 -18.01 -10.89 5.38
C LYS A 3 -17.38 -10.38 6.67
N LEU A 4 -16.06 -10.33 6.71
CA LEU A 4 -15.28 -9.95 7.88
C LEU A 4 -15.15 -8.42 7.95
N SER A 5 -15.22 -7.88 9.16
CA SER A 5 -15.07 -6.44 9.44
C SER A 5 -13.60 -6.02 9.46
N VAL A 6 -12.88 -6.23 8.37
CA VAL A 6 -11.51 -5.76 8.19
C VAL A 6 -11.53 -4.24 7.98
N PRO A 7 -10.76 -3.44 8.75
CA PRO A 7 -10.65 -2.00 8.51
C PRO A 7 -10.04 -1.73 7.14
N TYR A 8 -10.71 -0.94 6.31
CA TYR A 8 -10.17 -0.53 5.01
C TYR A 8 -9.08 0.54 5.18
N ARG A 9 -8.03 0.46 4.35
CA ARG A 9 -6.98 1.47 4.20
C ARG A 9 -6.68 1.63 2.71
N SER A 10 -6.37 2.84 2.29
CA SER A 10 -5.91 3.11 0.92
C SER A 10 -4.41 3.31 0.93
N GLN A 11 -3.74 2.91 -0.15
CA GLN A 11 -2.32 3.23 -0.33
C GLN A 11 -2.09 4.71 -0.67
N TRP A 12 -3.16 5.52 -0.72
CA TRP A 12 -3.13 6.96 -0.91
C TRP A 12 -3.53 7.73 0.34
N ASP A 13 -3.60 7.04 1.49
CA ASP A 13 -3.74 7.69 2.78
C ASP A 13 -2.57 8.64 3.08
N GLU A 14 -2.83 9.66 3.90
CA GLU A 14 -1.79 10.56 4.40
C GLU A 14 -0.69 9.78 5.15
N ASP A 15 -1.03 8.63 5.74
CA ASP A 15 -0.10 7.73 6.42
C ASP A 15 0.43 6.58 5.53
N ALA A 16 0.31 6.72 4.20
CA ALA A 16 0.75 5.81 3.13
C ALA A 16 1.41 6.60 1.97
N ASN A 17 2.35 7.48 2.29
CA ASN A 17 2.92 8.47 1.37
C ASN A 17 4.45 8.46 1.27
N THR A 18 5.10 7.49 1.93
CA THR A 18 6.57 7.39 1.93
C THR A 18 7.12 6.67 0.71
N HIS A 19 6.33 5.78 0.10
CA HIS A 19 6.72 5.01 -1.07
C HIS A 19 5.57 4.96 -2.07
N SER A 20 5.89 4.66 -3.32
CA SER A 20 4.92 4.68 -4.40
C SER A 20 4.32 3.31 -4.74
N ALA A 21 4.82 2.24 -4.10
CA ALA A 21 4.42 0.85 -4.28
C ALA A 21 3.80 0.26 -3.00
N ASP A 22 2.80 0.96 -2.45
CA ASP A 22 2.29 0.74 -1.10
C ASP A 22 1.17 -0.30 -0.96
N CYS A 23 0.83 -1.03 -2.01
CA CYS A 23 -0.26 -2.02 -1.94
C CYS A 23 0.00 -3.13 -0.91
N GLY A 24 1.22 -3.69 -0.88
CA GLY A 24 1.62 -4.72 0.07
C GLY A 24 1.61 -4.24 1.53
N PRO A 25 2.35 -3.17 1.89
CA PRO A 25 2.33 -2.57 3.22
C PRO A 25 0.92 -2.16 3.69
N THR A 26 0.10 -1.63 2.77
CA THR A 26 -1.28 -1.28 3.09
C THR A 26 -2.12 -2.52 3.41
N CYS A 27 -1.97 -3.61 2.65
CA CYS A 27 -2.60 -4.89 2.96
C CYS A 27 -2.15 -5.45 4.32
N VAL A 28 -0.86 -5.36 4.64
CA VAL A 28 -0.32 -5.76 5.96
C VAL A 28 -0.94 -4.92 7.07
N ALA A 29 -1.02 -3.60 6.90
CA ALA A 29 -1.65 -2.72 7.88
C ALA A 29 -3.13 -3.08 8.09
N MET A 30 -3.89 -3.40 7.04
CA MET A 30 -5.27 -3.87 7.18
C MET A 30 -5.39 -5.18 7.97
N ILE A 31 -4.51 -6.16 7.70
CA ILE A 31 -4.47 -7.44 8.45
C ILE A 31 -4.09 -7.23 9.91
N LEU A 32 -3.07 -6.42 10.19
CA LEU A 32 -2.61 -6.12 11.54
C LEU A 32 -3.67 -5.35 12.34
N ASN A 33 -4.31 -4.35 11.73
CA ASN A 33 -5.41 -3.61 12.34
C ASN A 33 -6.62 -4.51 12.64
N PHE A 34 -6.95 -5.45 11.76
CA PHE A 34 -7.97 -6.47 12.02
C PHE A 34 -7.63 -7.33 13.25
N LYS A 35 -6.34 -7.64 13.46
CA LYS A 35 -5.82 -8.32 14.65
C LYS A 35 -5.50 -7.38 15.82
N GLN A 36 -6.06 -6.17 15.83
CA GLN A 36 -5.94 -5.18 16.90
C GLN A 36 -4.51 -4.64 17.12
N VAL A 37 -3.65 -4.77 16.11
CA VAL A 37 -2.32 -4.12 16.08
C VAL A 37 -2.44 -2.83 15.27
N ASN A 38 -2.55 -1.69 15.96
CA ASN A 38 -2.74 -0.38 15.34
C ASN A 38 -1.47 0.09 14.62
N ILE A 39 -1.44 -0.04 13.28
CA ILE A 39 -0.30 0.31 12.44
C ILE A 39 -0.74 0.98 11.13
N THR A 40 0.10 1.87 10.63
CA THR A 40 -0.09 2.57 9.35
C THR A 40 0.77 1.93 8.26
N PRO A 41 0.43 2.09 6.98
CA PRO A 41 1.24 1.59 5.88
C PRO A 41 2.70 2.09 5.93
N ASN A 42 2.92 3.38 6.22
CA ASN A 42 4.27 3.93 6.42
C ASN A 42 5.05 3.20 7.53
N LYS A 43 4.41 2.87 8.66
CA LYS A 43 5.08 2.17 9.77
C LYS A 43 5.45 0.73 9.43
N VAL A 44 4.76 0.09 8.48
CA VAL A 44 5.10 -1.28 8.05
C VAL A 44 6.51 -1.34 7.45
N TYR A 45 6.99 -0.26 6.81
CA TYR A 45 8.34 -0.21 6.25
C TYR A 45 9.46 -0.37 7.28
N ASN A 46 9.21 -0.05 8.56
CA ASN A 46 10.19 -0.24 9.63
C ASN A 46 10.53 -1.72 9.90
N PHE A 47 9.70 -2.64 9.39
CA PHE A 47 9.83 -4.07 9.63
C PHE A 47 10.34 -4.85 8.41
N ILE A 48 10.63 -4.18 7.30
CA ILE A 48 11.08 -4.81 6.05
C ILE A 48 12.37 -4.16 5.56
N PRO A 49 13.14 -4.82 4.68
CA PRO A 49 14.32 -4.21 4.08
C PRO A 49 13.97 -2.88 3.38
N PRO A 50 14.84 -1.85 3.46
CA PRO A 50 14.64 -0.59 2.76
C PRO A 50 14.35 -0.80 1.27
N LYS A 51 13.40 -0.04 0.72
CA LYS A 51 13.02 -0.11 -0.68
C LYS A 51 13.47 1.16 -1.40
N THR A 52 14.17 1.00 -2.51
CA THR A 52 14.49 2.10 -3.42
C THR A 52 13.39 2.29 -4.46
N SER A 53 13.47 3.38 -5.24
CA SER A 53 12.59 3.58 -6.39
C SER A 53 12.60 2.34 -7.30
N GLY A 54 11.41 1.91 -7.74
CA GLY A 54 11.22 0.72 -8.57
C GLY A 54 11.26 -0.63 -7.84
N GLN A 55 11.57 -0.68 -6.54
CA GLN A 55 11.50 -1.91 -5.76
C GLN A 55 10.12 -2.11 -5.14
N PHE A 56 9.59 -3.32 -5.31
CA PHE A 56 8.28 -3.70 -4.77
C PHE A 56 8.42 -4.53 -3.49
N THR A 57 7.32 -4.62 -2.74
CA THR A 57 7.21 -5.55 -1.62
C THR A 57 6.88 -6.96 -2.12
N THR A 58 7.37 -7.96 -1.39
CA THR A 58 7.23 -9.38 -1.71
C THR A 58 6.50 -10.11 -0.57
N PHE A 59 6.01 -11.33 -0.81
CA PHE A 59 5.45 -12.14 0.27
C PHE A 59 6.40 -12.33 1.46
N THR A 60 7.72 -12.40 1.22
CA THR A 60 8.73 -12.46 2.28
C THR A 60 8.70 -11.21 3.16
N ASP A 61 8.56 -10.02 2.55
CA ASP A 61 8.44 -8.75 3.27
C ASP A 61 7.15 -8.72 4.11
N LEU A 62 6.03 -9.13 3.51
CA LEU A 62 4.71 -9.18 4.17
C LEU A 62 4.75 -10.13 5.38
N ILE A 63 5.36 -11.31 5.24
CA ILE A 63 5.51 -12.30 6.32
C ILE A 63 6.41 -11.76 7.43
N LYS A 64 7.52 -11.11 7.07
CA LYS A 64 8.43 -10.51 8.06
C LYS A 64 7.72 -9.42 8.86
N ALA A 65 7.06 -8.49 8.18
CA ALA A 65 6.37 -7.38 8.84
C ALA A 65 5.28 -7.85 9.81
N THR A 66 4.48 -8.82 9.40
CA THR A 66 3.43 -9.38 10.27
C THR A 66 4.03 -10.15 11.45
N ARG A 67 5.05 -10.97 11.22
CA ARG A 67 5.75 -11.73 12.27
C ARG A 67 6.37 -10.82 13.32
N ASP A 68 7.04 -9.75 12.92
CA ASP A 68 7.66 -8.79 13.84
C ASP A 68 6.60 -8.00 14.65
N ASN A 69 5.34 -8.06 14.22
CA ASN A 69 4.18 -7.52 14.92
C ASN A 69 3.32 -8.63 15.59
N ASN A 70 3.92 -9.80 15.87
CA ASN A 70 3.28 -10.94 16.55
C ASN A 70 2.04 -11.52 15.85
N VAL A 71 1.88 -11.29 14.55
CA VAL A 71 0.83 -11.90 13.74
C VAL A 71 1.48 -12.83 12.72
N ARG A 72 1.14 -14.12 12.77
CA ARG A 72 1.66 -15.07 11.78
C ARG A 72 0.78 -15.08 10.54
N ILE A 73 1.41 -14.86 9.38
CA ILE A 73 0.86 -15.25 8.08
C ILE A 73 1.79 -16.26 7.43
N ASP A 74 1.24 -17.17 6.63
CA ASP A 74 1.98 -18.15 5.84
C ASP A 74 1.73 -17.91 4.35
N TYR A 75 2.79 -17.98 3.54
CA TYR A 75 2.65 -18.03 2.09
C TYR A 75 1.98 -19.34 1.67
N ARG A 76 1.04 -19.24 0.74
CA ARG A 76 0.37 -20.37 0.09
C ARG A 76 0.35 -20.16 -1.41
N LEU A 77 0.59 -21.26 -2.11
CA LEU A 77 0.42 -21.38 -3.54
C LEU A 77 -0.51 -22.57 -3.77
N TYR A 78 -1.55 -22.38 -4.57
CA TYR A 78 -2.50 -23.44 -4.90
C TYR A 78 -2.36 -23.83 -6.37
N ASP A 79 -2.50 -25.11 -6.67
CA ASP A 79 -2.23 -25.62 -8.01
C ASP A 79 -3.42 -25.46 -8.98
N SER A 80 -4.59 -25.06 -8.49
CA SER A 80 -5.80 -24.89 -9.31
C SER A 80 -6.78 -23.88 -8.72
N GLN A 81 -7.66 -23.34 -9.58
CA GLN A 81 -8.76 -22.47 -9.18
C GLN A 81 -9.66 -23.12 -8.11
N THR A 82 -10.00 -24.40 -8.29
CA THR A 82 -10.85 -25.14 -7.33
C THR A 82 -10.18 -25.24 -5.96
N ALA A 83 -8.89 -25.60 -5.92
CA ALA A 83 -8.15 -25.65 -4.67
C ALA A 83 -8.05 -24.26 -4.02
N ALA A 84 -7.78 -23.21 -4.81
CA ALA A 84 -7.69 -21.84 -4.33
C ALA A 84 -9.00 -21.34 -3.71
N LEU A 85 -10.13 -21.52 -4.41
CA LEU A 85 -11.45 -21.11 -3.91
C LEU A 85 -11.88 -21.89 -2.68
N ASN A 86 -11.64 -23.20 -2.62
CA ASN A 86 -11.97 -24.01 -1.45
C ASN A 86 -11.18 -23.56 -0.22
N ASN A 87 -9.88 -23.29 -0.37
CA ASN A 87 -9.05 -22.81 0.74
C ASN A 87 -9.36 -21.35 1.12
N LEU A 88 -9.70 -20.49 0.15
CA LEU A 88 -10.18 -19.13 0.42
C LEU A 88 -11.42 -19.16 1.31
N ARG A 89 -12.42 -19.96 0.95
CA ARG A 89 -13.67 -20.10 1.72
C ARG A 89 -13.38 -20.63 3.12
N SER A 90 -12.62 -21.72 3.22
CA SER A 90 -12.20 -22.31 4.50
C SER A 90 -11.50 -21.32 5.44
N ASN A 91 -10.60 -20.47 4.90
CA ASN A 91 -9.94 -19.44 5.71
C ASN A 91 -10.93 -18.36 6.20
N LEU A 92 -11.81 -17.90 5.32
CA LEU A 92 -12.81 -16.88 5.68
C LEU A 92 -13.83 -17.42 6.69
N ASP A 93 -14.30 -18.66 6.51
CA ASP A 93 -15.18 -19.35 7.46
C ASP A 93 -14.54 -19.48 8.85
N ALA A 94 -13.21 -19.61 8.91
CA ALA A 94 -12.44 -19.58 10.15
C ALA A 94 -12.18 -18.17 10.71
N GLY A 95 -12.80 -17.12 10.15
CA GLY A 95 -12.64 -15.73 10.58
C GLY A 95 -11.31 -15.10 10.19
N ASN A 96 -10.62 -15.64 9.19
CA ASN A 96 -9.29 -15.19 8.79
C ASN A 96 -9.32 -14.57 7.38
N PRO A 97 -9.17 -13.23 7.24
CA PRO A 97 -8.93 -12.63 5.94
C PRO A 97 -7.56 -13.07 5.40
N LEU A 98 -7.36 -12.95 4.09
CA LEU A 98 -6.10 -13.30 3.44
C LEU A 98 -5.66 -12.21 2.47
N ILE A 99 -4.36 -12.13 2.21
CA ILE A 99 -3.79 -11.22 1.20
C ILE A 99 -3.60 -12.02 -0.08
N ALA A 100 -4.27 -11.64 -1.16
CA ALA A 100 -4.09 -12.26 -2.48
C ALA A 100 -3.19 -11.38 -3.36
N LEU A 101 -2.35 -12.02 -4.19
CA LEU A 101 -1.62 -11.36 -5.27
C LEU A 101 -2.39 -11.56 -6.57
N ILE A 102 -2.88 -10.47 -7.18
CA ILE A 102 -3.73 -10.51 -8.37
C ILE A 102 -3.08 -9.80 -9.55
N SER A 103 -3.40 -10.23 -10.76
CA SER A 103 -3.07 -9.54 -12.01
C SER A 103 -4.09 -8.44 -12.26
N TYR A 104 -3.70 -7.18 -12.06
CA TYR A 104 -4.63 -6.06 -12.18
C TYR A 104 -5.09 -5.82 -13.62
N ARG A 105 -4.26 -6.20 -14.60
CA ARG A 105 -4.60 -6.19 -16.03
C ARG A 105 -5.95 -6.85 -16.31
N GLN A 106 -6.25 -7.96 -15.63
CA GLN A 106 -7.49 -8.72 -15.78
C GLN A 106 -8.69 -8.03 -15.10
N TRP A 107 -8.42 -7.14 -14.13
CA TRP A 107 -9.44 -6.43 -13.35
C TRP A 107 -9.75 -5.03 -13.88
N ARG A 108 -9.02 -4.49 -14.86
CA ARG A 108 -9.22 -3.13 -15.36
C ARG A 108 -10.66 -2.84 -15.78
N ALA A 109 -11.29 -3.76 -16.50
CA ALA A 109 -12.68 -3.59 -16.95
C ALA A 109 -13.66 -3.54 -15.77
N ALA A 110 -13.44 -4.35 -14.74
CA ALA A 110 -14.29 -4.42 -13.56
C ALA A 110 -14.07 -3.25 -12.60
N THR A 111 -12.86 -2.71 -12.54
CA THR A 111 -12.45 -1.70 -11.56
C THR A 111 -12.39 -0.29 -12.14
N GLY A 112 -12.28 -0.13 -13.45
CA GLY A 112 -12.05 1.18 -14.08
C GLY A 112 -10.66 1.79 -13.80
N ASN A 113 -9.76 1.07 -13.14
CA ASN A 113 -8.39 1.49 -12.91
C ASN A 113 -7.50 1.15 -14.12
N LYS A 114 -6.44 1.94 -14.34
CA LYS A 114 -5.55 1.79 -15.50
C LYS A 114 -4.26 1.02 -15.21
N PHE A 115 -4.09 0.52 -13.99
CA PHE A 115 -2.92 -0.27 -13.57
C PHE A 115 -2.93 -1.68 -14.19
N ASP A 116 -1.76 -2.16 -14.63
CA ASP A 116 -1.61 -3.46 -15.30
C ASP A 116 -0.73 -4.47 -14.55
N GLY A 117 -0.07 -4.05 -13.47
CA GLY A 117 0.89 -4.88 -12.75
C GLY A 117 0.27 -5.92 -11.82
N GLY A 118 1.14 -6.65 -11.13
CA GLY A 118 0.75 -7.45 -9.97
C GLY A 118 0.40 -6.55 -8.80
N HIS A 119 -0.64 -6.91 -8.05
CA HIS A 119 -1.19 -6.08 -6.98
C HIS A 119 -1.64 -6.91 -5.79
N PHE A 120 -1.42 -6.41 -4.57
CA PHE A 120 -1.92 -7.05 -3.37
C PHE A 120 -3.28 -6.48 -2.99
N VAL A 121 -4.21 -7.37 -2.63
CA VAL A 121 -5.53 -7.04 -2.09
C VAL A 121 -5.83 -7.88 -0.86
N VAL A 122 -6.70 -7.41 0.02
CA VAL A 122 -7.17 -8.20 1.17
C VAL A 122 -8.54 -8.79 0.86
N VAL A 123 -8.66 -10.11 0.80
CA VAL A 123 -9.95 -10.78 0.67
C VAL A 123 -10.64 -10.78 2.04
N THR A 124 -11.84 -10.23 2.10
CA THR A 124 -12.60 -9.99 3.34
C THR A 124 -13.85 -10.83 3.44
N GLY A 125 -14.30 -11.47 2.36
CA GLY A 125 -15.53 -12.24 2.39
C GLY A 125 -15.88 -12.92 1.07
N TYR A 126 -16.96 -13.68 1.10
CA TYR A 126 -17.59 -14.27 -0.07
C TYR A 126 -19.08 -14.55 0.17
N ASP A 127 -19.82 -14.66 -0.92
CA ASP A 127 -21.13 -15.30 -0.99
C ASP A 127 -21.23 -16.22 -2.21
N ASP A 128 -22.45 -16.63 -2.54
CA ASP A 128 -22.70 -17.58 -3.63
C ASP A 128 -22.35 -17.00 -5.01
N ALA A 129 -22.36 -15.67 -5.16
CA ALA A 129 -22.09 -14.99 -6.42
C ALA A 129 -20.75 -14.26 -6.43
N ASN A 130 -20.29 -13.75 -5.28
CA ASN A 130 -19.21 -12.77 -5.21
C ASN A 130 -18.09 -13.14 -4.22
N ILE A 131 -16.91 -12.62 -4.50
CA ILE A 131 -15.81 -12.45 -3.57
C ILE A 131 -15.72 -10.97 -3.20
N TYR A 132 -15.57 -10.67 -1.90
CA TYR A 132 -15.41 -9.33 -1.37
C TYR A 132 -13.95 -9.08 -1.00
N CYS A 133 -13.40 -7.95 -1.42
CA CYS A 133 -12.02 -7.57 -1.08
C CYS A 133 -11.88 -6.08 -0.77
N HIS A 134 -10.79 -5.74 -0.09
CA HIS A 134 -10.29 -4.38 0.03
C HIS A 134 -9.16 -4.21 -0.97
N ASP A 135 -9.34 -3.33 -1.93
CA ASP A 135 -8.34 -2.95 -2.91
C ASP A 135 -7.73 -1.58 -2.52
N PRO A 136 -6.46 -1.54 -2.09
CA PRO A 136 -5.85 -0.30 -1.64
C PRO A 136 -5.59 0.72 -2.76
N LEU A 137 -5.68 0.34 -4.04
CA LEU A 137 -5.30 1.16 -5.20
C LEU A 137 -6.32 2.25 -5.57
N PHE A 138 -7.57 2.13 -5.13
CA PHE A 138 -8.60 3.12 -5.45
C PHE A 138 -8.24 4.49 -4.88
N GLY A 139 -8.35 5.54 -5.71
CA GLY A 139 -8.01 6.92 -5.38
C GLY A 139 -7.34 7.70 -6.51
N LEU A 140 -6.73 7.01 -7.49
CA LEU A 140 -6.14 7.67 -8.67
C LEU A 140 -7.12 7.87 -9.82
N TRP A 141 -7.76 6.78 -10.25
CA TRP A 141 -8.66 6.77 -11.41
C TRP A 141 -10.13 6.62 -11.03
N GLN A 142 -10.38 6.16 -9.81
CA GLN A 142 -11.71 5.92 -9.26
C GLN A 142 -11.78 6.40 -7.83
N LEU A 143 -13.01 6.60 -7.34
CA LEU A 143 -13.25 7.07 -5.98
C LEU A 143 -12.64 6.11 -4.96
N ARG A 144 -11.88 6.67 -4.03
CA ARG A 144 -11.18 5.92 -2.98
C ARG A 144 -12.09 4.99 -2.17
N SER A 145 -13.34 5.39 -1.93
CA SER A 145 -14.33 4.61 -1.18
C SER A 145 -14.75 3.31 -1.87
N GLN A 146 -14.58 3.21 -3.20
CA GLN A 146 -14.94 1.99 -3.94
C GLN A 146 -13.94 0.85 -3.72
N GLY A 147 -12.74 1.14 -3.22
CA GLY A 147 -11.77 0.10 -2.85
C GLY A 147 -12.18 -0.69 -1.61
N ALA A 148 -13.09 -0.16 -0.78
CA ALA A 148 -13.60 -0.85 0.39
C ALA A 148 -14.72 -1.83 0.02
N HIS A 149 -14.57 -3.10 0.39
CA HIS A 149 -15.52 -4.17 0.10
C HIS A 149 -15.89 -4.27 -1.39
N LEU A 150 -14.93 -4.03 -2.28
CA LEU A 150 -15.04 -4.27 -3.71
C LEU A 150 -15.59 -5.68 -3.92
N SER A 151 -16.76 -5.74 -4.56
CA SER A 151 -17.46 -6.97 -4.89
C SER A 151 -17.12 -7.38 -6.31
N MET A 152 -16.69 -8.61 -6.50
CA MET A 152 -16.45 -9.18 -7.82
C MET A 152 -17.10 -10.55 -7.93
N SER A 153 -17.62 -10.87 -9.11
CA SER A 153 -18.05 -12.24 -9.38
C SER A 153 -16.88 -13.22 -9.16
N HIS A 154 -17.20 -14.48 -8.86
CA HIS A 154 -16.15 -15.49 -8.68
C HIS A 154 -15.24 -15.58 -9.90
N ASP A 155 -15.80 -15.50 -11.10
CA ASP A 155 -15.05 -15.54 -12.37
C ASP A 155 -14.12 -14.33 -12.52
N ALA A 156 -14.59 -13.11 -12.26
CA ALA A 156 -13.76 -11.91 -12.36
C ALA A 156 -12.63 -11.92 -11.33
N PHE A 157 -12.92 -12.34 -10.09
CA PHE A 157 -11.91 -12.49 -9.06
C PHE A 157 -10.84 -13.53 -9.47
N CYS A 158 -11.28 -14.69 -9.94
CA CYS A 158 -10.40 -15.78 -10.38
C CYS A 158 -9.55 -15.41 -11.59
N ALA A 159 -10.12 -14.64 -12.54
CA ALA A 159 -9.37 -14.11 -13.67
C ALA A 159 -8.20 -13.24 -13.22
N GLY A 160 -8.34 -12.43 -12.17
CA GLY A 160 -7.21 -11.69 -11.60
C GLY A 160 -6.24 -12.57 -10.82
N TRP A 161 -6.75 -13.42 -9.92
CA TRP A 161 -5.89 -14.20 -9.02
C TRP A 161 -5.09 -15.31 -9.72
N GLY A 162 -5.63 -15.85 -10.80
CA GLY A 162 -5.01 -16.91 -11.61
C GLY A 162 -4.66 -16.52 -13.04
N GLY A 163 -4.70 -15.23 -13.39
CA GLY A 163 -4.52 -14.75 -14.76
C GLY A 163 -3.16 -14.12 -15.07
N PHE A 164 -2.12 -14.43 -14.30
CA PHE A 164 -0.74 -14.11 -14.68
C PHE A 164 -0.25 -15.03 -15.80
N ALA A 165 0.57 -14.49 -16.69
CA ALA A 165 1.28 -15.26 -17.70
C ALA A 165 2.41 -16.11 -17.08
N ALA A 166 2.89 -17.13 -17.80
CA ALA A 166 3.85 -18.12 -17.29
C ALA A 166 5.19 -17.54 -16.78
N ASN A 167 5.56 -16.34 -17.21
CA ASN A 167 6.78 -15.63 -16.85
C ASN A 167 6.55 -14.39 -15.98
N GLU A 168 5.34 -14.23 -15.43
CA GLU A 168 4.96 -13.15 -14.53
C GLU A 168 4.95 -13.65 -13.07
N ASN A 169 4.00 -13.19 -12.25
CA ASN A 169 3.83 -13.65 -10.87
C ASN A 169 3.17 -15.04 -10.82
N PRO A 170 3.33 -15.78 -9.72
CA PRO A 170 2.64 -17.05 -9.53
C PRO A 170 1.12 -16.87 -9.42
N ASN A 171 0.38 -17.71 -10.14
CA ASN A 171 -1.07 -17.82 -10.03
C ASN A 171 -1.50 -18.41 -8.68
N TRP A 172 -2.64 -17.96 -8.15
CA TRP A 172 -3.23 -18.45 -6.89
C TRP A 172 -2.34 -18.27 -5.66
N ALA A 173 -1.41 -17.32 -5.71
CA ALA A 173 -0.53 -16.98 -4.61
C ALA A 173 -1.23 -16.10 -3.58
N CYS A 174 -1.09 -16.42 -2.30
CA CYS A 174 -1.62 -15.62 -1.21
C CYS A 174 -0.81 -15.76 0.08
N ALA A 175 -1.10 -14.89 1.04
CA ALA A 175 -0.70 -15.05 2.42
C ALA A 175 -1.95 -15.21 3.29
N VAL A 176 -1.99 -16.29 4.07
CA VAL A 176 -3.12 -16.64 4.95
C VAL A 176 -2.69 -16.49 6.40
N ILE A 177 -3.59 -16.05 7.28
CA ILE A 177 -3.30 -16.01 8.72
C ILE A 177 -3.11 -17.45 9.21
N GLY A 178 -1.92 -17.74 9.74
CA GLY A 178 -1.58 -19.07 10.24
C GLY A 178 -2.37 -19.40 11.51
N LYS A 179 -2.62 -20.70 11.75
CA LYS A 179 -3.07 -21.14 13.07
C LYS A 179 -1.97 -20.82 14.09
N VAL A 180 -2.35 -20.25 15.23
CA VAL A 180 -1.46 -20.05 16.39
C VAL A 180 -1.18 -21.44 16.99
N ALA A 181 -0.40 -22.27 16.32
CA ALA A 181 0.19 -23.43 16.96
C ALA A 181 1.33 -22.88 17.81
N ASP A 182 1.07 -22.71 19.12
CA ASP A 182 2.01 -22.41 20.20
C ASP A 182 3.26 -21.65 19.77
N PHE A 183 3.07 -20.44 19.23
CA PHE A 183 4.15 -19.48 19.26
C PHE A 183 4.34 -19.10 20.73
N SER A 184 5.35 -19.68 21.37
CA SER A 184 5.99 -18.99 22.48
C SER A 184 6.36 -17.61 21.94
N PRO A 185 5.78 -16.53 22.47
CA PRO A 185 6.19 -15.20 22.04
C PRO A 185 7.70 -15.15 22.18
N ALA A 186 8.40 -14.67 21.15
CA ALA A 186 9.78 -14.27 21.35
C ALA A 186 9.78 -13.34 22.57
N PRO A 187 10.69 -13.53 23.55
CA PRO A 187 10.71 -12.72 24.75
C PRO A 187 10.63 -11.26 24.31
N VAL A 188 9.65 -10.54 24.85
CA VAL A 188 9.50 -9.10 24.60
C VAL A 188 10.82 -8.47 25.00
N VAL A 189 11.67 -8.17 24.02
CA VAL A 189 12.87 -7.37 24.25
C VAL A 189 12.33 -6.01 24.63
N GLN A 190 12.27 -5.73 25.93
CA GLN A 190 11.95 -4.39 26.40
C GLN A 190 12.92 -3.45 25.68
N PRO A 191 12.42 -2.38 25.04
CA PRO A 191 13.32 -1.39 24.48
C PRO A 191 14.25 -0.93 25.58
N PRO A 192 15.56 -0.78 25.30
CA PRO A 192 16.49 -0.25 26.28
C PRO A 192 15.91 1.06 26.82
N PRO A 193 16.02 1.32 28.15
CA PRO A 193 15.56 2.57 28.72
C PRO A 193 16.16 3.73 27.92
N PRO A 194 15.37 4.81 27.68
CA PRO A 194 15.82 5.91 26.85
C PRO A 194 17.18 6.40 27.33
N ALA A 195 18.16 6.42 26.42
CA ALA A 195 19.45 7.02 26.68
C ALA A 195 19.21 8.46 27.13
N ARG A 196 19.87 8.87 28.23
CA ARG A 196 19.77 10.24 28.74
C ARG A 196 20.08 11.21 27.60
N THR A 197 19.17 12.13 27.34
CA THR A 197 19.38 13.21 26.38
C THR A 197 20.64 13.99 26.81
N PRO A 198 21.67 14.10 25.97
CA PRO A 198 22.80 14.98 26.28
C PRO A 198 22.30 16.42 26.40
N GLU A 199 22.82 17.11 27.40
CA GLU A 199 22.53 18.51 27.68
C GLU A 199 22.84 19.37 26.44
N PRO A 200 21.96 20.32 26.06
CA PRO A 200 22.19 21.15 24.88
C PRO A 200 23.48 21.96 25.02
N ALA A 201 24.36 21.88 24.02
CA ALA A 201 25.48 22.79 23.91
C ALA A 201 25.00 24.25 23.73
N PRO A 202 25.70 25.25 24.29
CA PRO A 202 25.31 26.65 24.16
C PRO A 202 25.26 27.09 22.69
N GLN A 203 24.15 27.74 22.32
CA GLN A 203 23.96 28.31 20.98
C GLN A 203 24.97 29.44 20.71
N PRO A 204 25.63 29.47 19.53
CA PRO A 204 26.41 30.62 19.12
C PRO A 204 25.53 31.81 18.74
N THR A 205 26.03 33.01 19.05
CA THR A 205 25.41 34.32 18.78
C THR A 205 25.19 34.55 17.28
N PRO A 206 24.03 35.07 16.83
CA PRO A 206 23.78 35.35 15.42
C PRO A 206 24.66 36.47 14.87
N ALA A 207 25.13 36.31 13.63
CA ALA A 207 25.78 37.36 12.84
C ALA A 207 24.73 38.35 12.27
N PRO A 208 25.11 39.63 12.03
CA PRO A 208 24.21 40.61 11.44
C PRO A 208 23.87 40.26 9.97
N PRO A 209 22.68 40.66 9.49
CA PRO A 209 22.22 40.33 8.16
C PRO A 209 22.98 41.12 7.07
N PRO A 210 23.26 40.51 5.90
CA PRO A 210 23.75 41.23 4.73
C PRO A 210 22.65 42.10 4.11
N VAL A 211 23.04 43.27 3.62
CA VAL A 211 22.19 44.21 2.86
C VAL A 211 21.96 43.65 1.46
N THR A 212 20.70 43.42 1.10
CA THR A 212 20.28 42.96 -0.23
C THR A 212 20.13 44.12 -1.23
N PRO A 213 20.50 43.93 -2.51
CA PRO A 213 20.15 44.87 -3.59
C PRO A 213 18.66 44.82 -3.94
N VAL A 214 18.16 45.96 -4.41
CA VAL A 214 16.77 46.23 -4.81
C VAL A 214 16.35 45.36 -6.01
N PRO A 215 15.20 44.67 -5.97
CA PRO A 215 14.71 43.86 -7.08
C PRO A 215 14.06 44.70 -8.19
N ALA A 216 14.17 44.17 -9.42
CA ALA A 216 13.51 44.67 -10.61
C ALA A 216 11.97 44.55 -10.52
N PRO A 217 11.19 45.28 -11.36
CA PRO A 217 9.74 45.34 -11.28
C PRO A 217 9.10 43.97 -11.56
N PRO A 218 8.01 43.60 -10.86
CA PRO A 218 7.38 42.29 -11.03
C PRO A 218 6.60 42.22 -12.35
N SER A 219 6.95 41.22 -13.16
CA SER A 219 6.02 40.62 -14.12
C SER A 219 4.83 40.06 -13.33
N GLN A 220 3.60 40.38 -13.74
CA GLN A 220 2.40 39.80 -13.13
C GLN A 220 2.49 38.26 -13.14
N PRO A 221 2.49 37.60 -11.97
CA PRO A 221 2.48 36.15 -11.95
C PRO A 221 1.09 35.67 -12.37
N ALA A 222 1.05 34.84 -13.41
CA ALA A 222 -0.08 33.93 -13.59
C ALA A 222 -0.25 33.19 -12.26
N THR A 223 -1.45 33.26 -11.67
CA THR A 223 -1.77 32.61 -10.40
C THR A 223 -1.42 31.12 -10.50
N ARG A 224 -0.31 30.74 -9.86
CA ARG A 224 0.16 29.35 -9.78
C ARG A 224 -0.93 28.54 -9.06
N PRO A 225 -1.44 27.46 -9.65
CA PRO A 225 -2.29 26.54 -8.91
C PRO A 225 -1.47 26.01 -7.72
N GLU A 226 -1.99 26.18 -6.51
CA GLU A 226 -1.34 25.66 -5.31
C GLU A 226 -1.36 24.12 -5.37
N LEU A 227 -0.18 23.51 -5.37
CA LEU A 227 -0.01 22.06 -5.36
C LEU A 227 -0.34 21.53 -3.97
N THR A 228 -1.60 21.18 -3.75
CA THR A 228 -2.02 20.56 -2.48
C THR A 228 -1.24 19.25 -2.24
N PRO A 229 -1.04 18.83 -0.98
CA PRO A 229 -0.39 17.55 -0.66
C PRO A 229 -1.04 16.34 -1.37
N GLU A 230 -2.36 16.38 -1.56
CA GLU A 230 -3.11 15.38 -2.31
C GLU A 230 -2.69 15.33 -3.78
N VAL A 231 -2.56 16.48 -4.43
CA VAL A 231 -2.11 16.56 -5.83
C VAL A 231 -0.67 16.07 -5.97
N GLN A 232 0.21 16.45 -5.04
CA GLN A 232 1.59 15.94 -5.04
C GLN A 232 1.63 14.41 -4.91
N GLN A 233 0.79 13.84 -4.05
CA GLN A 233 0.70 12.38 -3.89
C GLN A 233 0.19 11.70 -5.16
N ARG A 234 -0.81 12.26 -5.84
CA ARG A 234 -1.30 11.75 -7.13
C ARG A 234 -0.22 11.81 -8.22
N ILE A 235 0.61 12.84 -8.23
CA ILE A 235 1.75 12.95 -9.16
C ILE A 235 2.80 11.87 -8.87
N LYS A 236 3.19 11.67 -7.61
CA LYS A 236 4.13 10.59 -7.22
C LYS A 236 3.63 9.22 -7.64
N ALA A 237 2.33 9.00 -7.46
CA ALA A 237 1.65 7.79 -7.86
C ALA A 237 1.67 7.56 -9.38
N LEU A 238 1.38 8.60 -10.15
CA LEU A 238 1.42 8.54 -11.61
C LEU A 238 2.84 8.28 -12.12
N ALA A 239 3.86 8.86 -11.47
CA ALA A 239 5.26 8.62 -11.79
C ALA A 239 5.64 7.16 -11.57
N ALA A 240 5.24 6.59 -10.43
CA ALA A 240 5.44 5.18 -10.13
C ALA A 240 4.75 4.25 -11.14
N TYR A 241 3.51 4.58 -11.53
CA TYR A 241 2.78 3.87 -12.58
C TYR A 241 3.54 3.88 -13.91
N ARG A 242 4.15 5.01 -14.27
CA ARG A 242 4.90 5.17 -15.52
C ARG A 242 6.35 4.69 -15.42
N TRP A 243 6.75 4.09 -14.30
CA TRP A 243 8.16 3.75 -14.00
C TRP A 243 9.10 4.93 -14.20
N ALA A 244 8.68 6.12 -13.76
CA ALA A 244 9.44 7.35 -13.84
C ALA A 244 9.63 7.92 -12.43
N GLU A 245 10.67 8.74 -12.27
CA GLU A 245 10.85 9.52 -11.04
C GLU A 245 9.78 10.62 -10.98
N PRO A 246 9.23 10.91 -9.79
CA PRO A 246 8.36 12.06 -9.61
C PRO A 246 9.11 13.36 -9.94
N PRO A 247 8.40 14.42 -10.37
CA PRO A 247 9.04 15.70 -10.65
C PRO A 247 9.60 16.32 -9.37
N ASP A 248 10.53 17.25 -9.53
CA ASP A 248 10.80 18.22 -8.48
C ASP A 248 9.54 19.10 -8.28
N PHE A 249 8.90 18.98 -7.11
CA PHE A 249 7.68 19.75 -6.77
C PHE A 249 7.95 21.25 -6.62
N ASP A 250 9.20 21.65 -6.43
CA ASP A 250 9.62 23.05 -6.46
C ASP A 250 9.80 23.57 -7.90
N ASN A 251 9.88 22.68 -8.90
CA ASN A 251 9.95 23.00 -10.33
C ASN A 251 8.54 22.98 -10.99
N PRO A 252 7.95 24.16 -11.29
CA PRO A 252 6.59 24.24 -11.85
C PRO A 252 6.48 23.66 -13.27
N ALA A 253 7.56 23.71 -14.06
CA ALA A 253 7.55 23.21 -15.42
C ALA A 253 7.46 21.67 -15.45
N GLU A 254 8.25 21.02 -14.60
CA GLU A 254 8.15 19.57 -14.42
C GLU A 254 6.79 19.19 -13.86
N THR A 255 6.35 19.87 -12.79
CA THR A 255 5.06 19.53 -12.15
C THR A 255 3.87 19.75 -13.09
N GLY A 256 3.92 20.77 -13.95
CA GLY A 256 2.90 21.04 -14.98
C GLY A 256 2.68 19.88 -15.94
N ILE A 257 3.76 19.24 -16.41
CA ILE A 257 3.68 18.05 -17.27
C ILE A 257 2.91 16.94 -16.56
N TRP A 258 3.14 16.73 -15.27
CA TRP A 258 2.45 15.70 -14.52
C TRP A 258 0.98 16.04 -14.25
N LEU A 259 0.68 17.31 -13.94
CA LEU A 259 -0.68 17.80 -13.76
C LEU A 259 -1.54 17.58 -15.00
N ASP A 260 -1.02 17.91 -16.19
CA ASP A 260 -1.71 17.70 -17.47
C ASP A 260 -2.01 16.22 -17.76
N ASN A 261 -1.27 15.32 -17.13
CA ASN A 261 -1.42 13.87 -17.27
C ASN A 261 -2.29 13.22 -16.18
N LEU A 262 -2.74 13.98 -15.16
CA LEU A 262 -3.58 13.45 -14.09
C LEU A 262 -5.05 13.26 -14.47
N GLY A 263 -5.50 13.85 -15.60
CA GLY A 263 -6.89 13.78 -16.06
C GLY A 263 -7.77 14.79 -15.36
#